data_AF-A0A521ZAH3-F1
#
_entry.id   AF-A0A521ZAH3-F1
#
_cell.length_a   1.000
_cell.length_b   1.000
_cell.length_c   1.000
_cell.angle_alpha   90.00
_cell.angle_beta   90.00
_cell.angle_gamma   90.00
#
_symmetry.space_group_name_H-M   'P 1'
#
loop_
_entity.id
_entity.type
_entity.pdbx_description
1 polymer ?
#
loop_
_entity_poly.entity_id
_entity_poly.type
_entity_poly.pdbx_seq_one_letter_code
_entity_poly.pdbx_strand_id
1 'polypeptide(L)'
;MSEIARFVNNGAASISPAVAEKVLRQLPQWKLEFTQIHAPLFPHLVDQLEFLADAVEDAVEGAYKELPYTAISQAVFALVYSHKKVGIIPDSILNLGYADDSSVVRAALIQNEKAFALYATAQGRDWQRITSQP
;
A
#
# COMPACT_ATOMS: atom_id res chain seq x y z
N MET A 1 13.24 -14.88 -3.90
CA MET A 1 12.22 -13.96 -3.34
C MET A 1 12.78 -13.39 -2.04
N SER A 2 12.88 -12.07 -1.93
CA SER A 2 13.43 -11.39 -0.74
C SER A 2 12.61 -11.68 0.50
N GLU A 3 13.20 -11.51 1.68
CA GLU A 3 12.51 -11.70 2.97
C GLU A 3 11.31 -10.76 3.11
N ILE A 4 11.47 -9.50 2.70
CA ILE A 4 10.39 -8.50 2.70
C ILE A 4 9.21 -8.89 1.80
N ALA A 5 9.47 -9.47 0.63
CA ALA A 5 8.40 -9.94 -0.26
C ALA A 5 7.60 -11.10 0.38
N ARG A 6 8.28 -12.03 1.06
CA ARG A 6 7.61 -13.08 1.84
C ARG A 6 6.80 -12.51 3.00
N PHE A 7 7.34 -11.51 3.70
CA PHE A 7 6.63 -10.81 4.76
C PHE A 7 5.33 -10.17 4.26
N VAL A 8 5.39 -9.43 3.15
CA VAL A 8 4.21 -8.84 2.50
C VAL A 8 3.20 -9.90 2.08
N ASN A 9 3.66 -11.01 1.48
CA ASN A 9 2.77 -12.09 1.06
C ASN A 9 2.04 -12.74 2.23
N ASN A 10 2.76 -13.01 3.33
CA ASN A 10 2.18 -13.60 4.53
C ASN A 10 1.18 -12.65 5.21
N GLY A 11 1.53 -11.36 5.30
CA GLY A 11 0.65 -10.34 5.85
C GLY A 11 -0.62 -10.15 5.04
N ALA A 12 -0.47 -10.04 3.71
CA ALA A 12 -1.58 -9.87 2.77
C ALA A 12 -2.54 -11.07 2.74
N ALA A 13 -2.08 -12.27 3.09
CA ALA A 13 -2.92 -13.47 3.17
C ALA A 13 -4.06 -13.34 4.20
N SER A 14 -3.91 -12.46 5.21
CA SER A 14 -4.93 -12.19 6.21
C SER A 14 -5.98 -11.15 5.79
N ILE A 15 -5.78 -10.48 4.65
CA ILE A 15 -6.63 -9.38 4.21
C ILE A 15 -7.83 -9.91 3.43
N SER A 16 -8.98 -9.98 4.11
CA SER A 16 -10.28 -10.30 3.50
C SER A 16 -10.95 -9.05 2.90
N PRO A 17 -11.95 -9.20 2.01
CA PRO A 17 -12.67 -8.05 1.46
C PRO A 17 -13.27 -7.15 2.55
N ALA A 18 -13.76 -7.73 3.64
CA ALA A 18 -14.26 -6.99 4.79
C ALA A 18 -13.16 -6.18 5.51
N VAL A 19 -11.91 -6.63 5.49
CA VAL A 19 -10.78 -5.85 5.99
C VAL A 19 -10.47 -4.70 5.05
N ALA A 20 -10.46 -4.93 3.73
CA ALA A 20 -10.27 -3.88 2.74
C ALA A 20 -11.35 -2.78 2.85
N GLU A 21 -12.62 -3.15 3.03
CA GLU A 21 -13.72 -2.21 3.29
C GLU A 21 -13.55 -1.41 4.60
N LYS A 22 -13.02 -2.04 5.65
CA LYS A 22 -12.71 -1.33 6.90
C LYS A 22 -11.59 -0.32 6.69
N VAL A 23 -10.58 -0.65 5.89
CA VAL A 23 -9.47 0.25 5.57
C VAL A 23 -9.94 1.40 4.71
N LEU A 24 -10.77 1.15 3.69
CA LEU A 24 -11.40 2.18 2.84
C LEU A 24 -11.98 3.33 3.68
N ARG A 25 -12.75 3.02 4.73
CA ARG A 25 -13.37 4.02 5.61
C ARG A 25 -12.39 4.87 6.43
N GLN A 26 -11.11 4.53 6.41
CA GLN A 26 -10.05 5.21 7.16
C GLN A 26 -9.10 5.98 6.23
N LEU A 27 -9.04 5.62 4.94
CA LEU A 27 -8.13 6.21 3.97
C LEU A 27 -8.22 7.74 3.87
N PRO A 28 -9.40 8.39 3.95
CA PRO A 28 -9.45 9.86 3.91
C PRO A 28 -8.65 10.51 5.03
N GLN A 29 -8.71 9.95 6.25
CA GLN A 29 -7.92 10.44 7.38
C GLN A 29 -6.44 10.10 7.19
N TRP A 30 -6.11 8.89 6.75
CA TRP A 30 -4.72 8.45 6.59
C TRP A 30 -3.98 9.25 5.54
N LYS A 31 -4.64 9.59 4.43
CA LYS A 31 -4.05 10.44 3.38
C LYS A 31 -3.66 11.81 3.94
N LEU A 32 -4.48 12.42 4.81
CA LEU A 32 -4.12 13.65 5.50
C LEU A 32 -2.88 13.46 6.39
N GLU A 33 -2.81 12.36 7.12
CA GLU A 33 -1.66 12.05 8.00
C GLU A 33 -0.39 11.76 7.19
N PHE A 34 -0.48 11.15 6.00
CA PHE A 34 0.66 10.91 5.12
C PHE A 34 1.34 12.22 4.70
N THR A 35 0.57 13.30 4.48
CA THR A 35 1.14 14.62 4.17
C THR A 35 2.04 15.19 5.29
N GLN A 36 1.89 14.68 6.52
CA GLN A 36 2.68 15.10 7.67
C GLN A 36 3.93 14.24 7.88
N ILE A 37 4.14 13.20 7.07
CA ILE A 37 5.34 12.36 7.14
C ILE A 37 6.55 13.18 6.70
N HIS A 38 7.51 13.33 7.62
CA HIS A 38 8.82 13.92 7.31
C HIS A 38 9.90 12.83 7.29
N ALA A 39 10.11 12.25 6.10
CA ALA A 39 11.06 11.16 5.89
C ALA A 39 12.03 11.52 4.75
N PRO A 40 13.02 12.42 4.97
CA PRO A 40 13.91 12.90 3.91
C PRO A 40 14.76 11.79 3.25
N LEU A 41 15.01 10.69 3.96
CA LEU A 41 15.70 9.52 3.43
C LEU A 41 14.80 8.61 2.58
N PHE A 42 13.48 8.83 2.61
CA PHE A 42 12.46 8.05 1.90
C PHE A 42 11.49 8.99 1.17
N PRO A 43 11.98 9.82 0.22
CA PRO A 43 11.20 10.90 -0.36
C PRO A 43 9.97 10.42 -1.14
N HIS A 44 9.95 9.17 -1.60
CA HIS A 44 8.84 8.57 -2.35
C HIS A 44 7.75 7.96 -1.46
N LEU A 45 7.98 7.84 -0.15
CA LEU A 45 7.08 7.11 0.74
C LEU A 45 5.66 7.70 0.74
N VAL A 46 5.55 9.03 0.78
CA VAL A 46 4.24 9.71 0.79
C VAL A 46 3.49 9.44 -0.51
N ASP A 47 4.10 9.71 -1.66
CA ASP A 47 3.48 9.48 -2.98
C ASP A 47 3.08 8.02 -3.19
N GLN A 48 3.88 7.07 -2.69
CA GLN A 48 3.58 5.65 -2.77
C GLN A 48 2.42 5.24 -1.87
N LEU A 49 2.35 5.77 -0.65
CA LEU A 49 1.23 5.54 0.27
C LEU A 49 -0.07 6.13 -0.30
N GLU A 50 -0.03 7.33 -0.85
CA GLU A 50 -1.18 7.95 -1.52
C GLU A 50 -1.63 7.12 -2.73
N PHE A 51 -0.70 6.68 -3.58
CA PHE A 51 -1.01 5.84 -4.72
C PHE A 51 -1.67 4.50 -4.32
N LEU A 52 -1.14 3.83 -3.29
CA LEU A 52 -1.74 2.59 -2.78
C LEU A 52 -3.13 2.84 -2.17
N ALA A 53 -3.32 3.97 -1.49
CA ALA A 53 -4.62 4.35 -0.95
C ALA A 53 -5.64 4.56 -2.08
N ASP A 54 -5.30 5.33 -3.11
CA ASP A 54 -6.15 5.57 -4.28
C ASP A 54 -6.52 4.25 -4.98
N ALA A 55 -5.55 3.35 -5.16
CA ALA A 55 -5.78 2.04 -5.77
C ALA A 55 -6.75 1.17 -4.96
N VAL A 56 -6.69 1.23 -3.62
CA VAL A 56 -7.62 0.52 -2.75
C VAL A 56 -9.01 1.18 -2.79
N GLU A 57 -9.09 2.51 -2.77
CA GLU A 57 -10.35 3.25 -2.91
C GLU A 57 -11.08 2.84 -4.20
N ASP A 58 -10.41 3.02 -5.34
CA ASP A 58 -11.02 2.74 -6.64
C ASP A 58 -11.40 1.27 -6.80
N ALA A 59 -10.59 0.34 -6.29
CA ALA A 59 -10.87 -1.08 -6.44
C ALA A 59 -12.01 -1.56 -5.53
N VAL A 60 -12.05 -1.12 -4.27
CA VAL A 60 -13.05 -1.55 -3.29
C VAL A 60 -14.39 -0.87 -3.56
N GLU A 61 -14.42 0.39 -4.01
CA GLU A 61 -15.63 1.08 -4.44
C GLU A 61 -16.12 0.63 -5.83
N GLY A 62 -15.27 -0.10 -6.57
CA GLY A 62 -15.60 -0.67 -7.87
C GLY A 62 -15.46 0.30 -9.05
N ALA A 63 -14.79 1.44 -8.86
CA ALA A 63 -14.39 2.38 -9.91
C ALA A 63 -13.30 1.78 -10.83
N TYR A 64 -12.43 0.91 -10.31
CA TYR A 64 -11.43 0.18 -11.09
C TYR A 64 -11.39 -1.31 -10.74
N LYS A 65 -12.01 -2.15 -11.56
CA LYS A 65 -12.21 -3.60 -11.27
C LYS A 65 -11.11 -4.51 -11.81
N GLU A 66 -10.13 -3.97 -12.54
CA GLU A 66 -9.07 -4.76 -13.19
C GLU A 66 -7.89 -5.08 -12.26
N LEU A 67 -7.83 -4.47 -11.07
CA LEU A 67 -6.80 -4.79 -10.08
C LEU A 67 -7.02 -6.21 -9.53
N PRO A 68 -6.04 -7.12 -9.64
CA PRO A 68 -6.12 -8.42 -9.01
C PRO A 68 -6.25 -8.27 -7.49
N TYR A 69 -7.02 -9.14 -6.85
CA TYR A 69 -7.20 -9.06 -5.40
C TYR A 69 -5.89 -9.21 -4.62
N THR A 70 -4.88 -9.88 -5.18
CA THR A 70 -3.53 -9.91 -4.60
C THR A 70 -2.85 -8.54 -4.54
N ALA A 71 -3.08 -7.67 -5.53
CA ALA A 71 -2.56 -6.31 -5.52
C ALA A 71 -3.28 -5.47 -4.46
N ILE A 72 -4.62 -5.62 -4.38
CA ILE A 72 -5.45 -4.95 -3.38
C ILE A 72 -5.03 -5.38 -1.97
N SER A 73 -4.89 -6.68 -1.72
CA SER A 73 -4.54 -7.20 -0.39
C SER A 73 -3.15 -6.76 0.07
N GLN A 74 -2.17 -6.72 -0.83
CA GLN A 74 -0.82 -6.23 -0.52
C GLN A 74 -0.79 -4.72 -0.31
N ALA A 75 -1.56 -3.94 -1.08
CA ALA A 75 -1.72 -2.51 -0.86
C ALA A 75 -2.33 -2.22 0.52
N VAL A 76 -3.43 -2.89 0.85
CA VAL A 76 -4.09 -2.78 2.16
C VAL A 76 -3.13 -3.15 3.30
N PHE A 77 -2.40 -4.25 3.17
CA PHE A 77 -1.41 -4.65 4.17
C PHE A 77 -0.33 -3.57 4.36
N ALA A 78 0.24 -3.05 3.28
CA ALA A 78 1.27 -2.01 3.35
C ALA A 78 0.77 -0.70 4.00
N LEU A 79 -0.48 -0.29 3.70
CA LEU A 79 -1.11 0.88 4.30
C LEU A 79 -1.32 0.71 5.80
N VAL A 80 -1.87 -0.43 6.23
CA VAL A 80 -2.10 -0.71 7.65
C VAL A 80 -0.78 -0.82 8.41
N TYR A 81 0.23 -1.46 7.82
CA TYR A 81 1.57 -1.57 8.40
C TYR A 81 2.17 -0.18 8.64
N SER A 82 2.17 0.67 7.61
CA SER A 82 2.74 2.02 7.67
C SER A 82 1.96 2.96 8.59
N HIS A 83 0.64 2.77 8.71
CA HIS A 83 -0.23 3.54 9.60
C HIS A 83 -0.20 3.04 11.06
N LYS A 84 0.32 1.83 11.32
CA LYS A 84 0.47 1.23 12.66
C LYS A 84 -0.86 0.99 13.39
N LYS A 85 -1.94 0.69 12.66
CA LYS A 85 -3.27 0.53 13.28
C LYS A 85 -3.42 -0.80 14.03
N VAL A 86 -3.37 -0.72 15.36
CA VAL A 86 -3.69 -1.82 16.28
C VAL A 86 -5.11 -2.32 16.03
N GLY A 87 -5.28 -3.64 15.90
CA GLY A 87 -6.59 -4.31 15.76
C GLY A 87 -7.05 -4.64 14.33
N ILE A 88 -6.34 -4.18 13.28
CA ILE A 88 -6.53 -4.71 11.91
C ILE A 88 -5.54 -5.84 11.62
N ILE A 89 -4.30 -5.72 12.12
CA ILE A 89 -3.24 -6.72 11.98
C ILE A 89 -2.82 -7.18 13.39
N PRO A 90 -2.47 -8.47 13.58
CA PRO A 90 -1.86 -8.96 14.83
C PRO A 90 -0.63 -8.16 15.26
N ASP A 91 -0.53 -7.87 16.56
CA ASP A 91 0.55 -7.03 17.12
C ASP A 91 1.97 -7.58 16.87
N SER A 92 2.11 -8.90 16.66
CA SER A 92 3.39 -9.56 16.38
C SER A 92 4.02 -9.18 15.03
N ILE A 93 3.30 -8.43 14.19
CA ILE A 93 3.72 -8.05 12.84
C ILE A 93 4.22 -6.58 12.80
N LEU A 94 3.98 -5.78 13.84
CA LEU A 94 4.33 -4.35 13.86
C LEU A 94 5.83 -4.17 14.19
N ASN A 95 6.60 -3.56 13.29
CA ASN A 95 7.99 -3.14 13.51
C ASN A 95 8.16 -1.64 13.21
N LEU A 96 9.21 -1.01 13.76
CA LEU A 96 9.24 0.44 13.97
C LEU A 96 10.26 1.16 13.07
N GLY A 97 9.79 1.80 11.98
CA GLY A 97 10.54 2.88 11.31
C GLY A 97 10.19 3.09 9.83
N TYR A 98 10.40 4.31 9.31
CA TYR A 98 10.13 4.65 7.90
C TYR A 98 10.93 3.83 6.88
N ALA A 99 12.07 3.25 7.30
CA ALA A 99 12.85 2.34 6.47
C ALA A 99 12.10 1.02 6.20
N ASP A 100 11.43 0.50 7.23
CA ASP A 100 10.62 -0.71 7.13
C ASP A 100 9.34 -0.40 6.34
N ASP A 101 8.67 0.73 6.62
CA ASP A 101 7.49 1.20 5.89
C ASP A 101 7.78 1.30 4.38
N SER A 102 8.87 1.97 4.01
CA SER A 102 9.33 2.09 2.62
C SER A 102 9.61 0.71 1.99
N SER A 103 10.24 -0.20 2.73
CA SER A 103 10.55 -1.54 2.22
C SER A 103 9.28 -2.36 1.96
N VAL A 104 8.29 -2.30 2.86
CA VAL A 104 6.99 -2.98 2.74
C VAL A 104 6.19 -2.42 1.56
N VAL A 105 6.06 -1.10 1.48
CA VAL A 105 5.33 -0.41 0.40
C VAL A 105 5.95 -0.73 -0.96
N ARG A 106 7.27 -0.67 -1.08
CA ARG A 106 7.96 -1.00 -2.35
C ARG A 106 7.84 -2.47 -2.71
N ALA A 107 7.88 -3.38 -1.73
CA ALA A 107 7.67 -4.79 -2.01
C ALA A 107 6.26 -5.07 -2.54
N ALA A 108 5.22 -4.37 -2.05
CA ALA A 108 3.87 -4.46 -2.62
C ALA A 108 3.81 -3.92 -4.06
N LEU A 109 4.45 -2.78 -4.33
CA LEU A 109 4.50 -2.19 -5.67
C LEU A 109 5.23 -3.09 -6.67
N ILE A 110 6.41 -3.60 -6.31
CA ILE A 110 7.24 -4.46 -7.19
C ILE A 110 6.53 -5.78 -7.50
N GLN A 111 5.92 -6.42 -6.49
CA GLN A 111 5.23 -7.70 -6.70
C GLN A 111 4.01 -7.58 -7.62
N ASN A 112 3.43 -6.39 -7.74
CA ASN A 112 2.24 -6.14 -8.56
C ASN A 112 2.50 -5.10 -9.66
N GLU A 113 3.75 -4.92 -10.07
CA GLU A 113 4.18 -3.83 -10.95
C GLU A 113 3.32 -3.71 -12.20
N LYS A 114 3.08 -4.82 -12.89
CA LYS A 114 2.25 -4.83 -14.11
C LYS A 114 0.83 -4.33 -13.85
N ALA A 115 0.20 -4.75 -12.76
CA ALA A 115 -1.17 -4.37 -12.44
C ALA A 115 -1.26 -2.89 -12.04
N PHE A 116 -0.33 -2.43 -11.20
CA PHE A 116 -0.29 -1.04 -10.76
C PHE A 116 0.15 -0.08 -11.87
N ALA A 117 1.01 -0.49 -12.80
CA ALA A 117 1.35 0.32 -13.97
C ALA A 117 0.13 0.55 -14.89
N LEU A 118 -0.70 -0.49 -15.08
CA LEU A 118 -1.96 -0.36 -15.83
C LEU A 118 -2.93 0.58 -15.11
N TYR A 119 -3.10 0.40 -13.79
CA TYR A 119 -3.92 1.31 -12.98
C TYR A 119 -3.41 2.75 -13.05
N ALA A 120 -2.10 2.99 -12.86
CA ALA A 120 -1.51 4.32 -12.96
C ALA A 120 -1.80 4.97 -14.33
N THR A 121 -1.67 4.20 -15.42
CA THR A 121 -1.97 4.67 -16.77
C THR A 121 -3.46 5.05 -16.91
N ALA A 122 -4.36 4.21 -16.40
CA ALA A 122 -5.80 4.49 -16.41
C ALA A 122 -6.17 5.76 -15.62
N GLN A 123 -5.42 6.06 -14.56
CA GLN A 123 -5.58 7.27 -13.74
C GLN A 123 -4.79 8.48 -14.27
N GLY A 124 -4.11 8.37 -15.41
CA GLY A 124 -3.29 9.44 -15.97
C GLY A 124 -2.04 9.79 -15.13
N ARG A 125 -1.59 8.87 -14.26
CA ARG A 125 -0.41 9.02 -13.41
C ARG A 125 0.82 8.38 -14.04
N ASP A 126 1.96 9.05 -13.88
CA ASP A 126 3.25 8.53 -14.33
C ASP A 126 3.77 7.47 -13.35
N TRP A 127 3.74 6.20 -13.75
CA TRP A 127 4.22 5.06 -12.97
C TRP A 127 5.69 5.21 -12.52
N GLN A 128 6.52 5.89 -13.31
CA GLN A 128 7.93 6.09 -12.97
C GLN A 128 8.11 7.00 -11.75
N ARG A 129 7.22 7.97 -11.57
CA ARG A 129 7.24 8.87 -10.39
C ARG A 129 6.82 8.16 -9.11
N ILE A 130 5.93 7.16 -9.24
CA ILE A 130 5.45 6.36 -8.10
C ILE A 130 6.50 5.32 -7.69
N THR A 131 7.13 4.67 -8.67
CA THR A 131 8.05 3.55 -8.41
C THR A 131 9.48 3.94 -8.19
N SER A 132 9.88 5.16 -8.57
CA SER A 132 11.24 5.53 -8.96
C SER A 132 12.26 4.72 -8.16
N GLN A 133 12.85 3.74 -8.88
CA GLN A 133 13.87 2.83 -8.37
C GLN A 133 14.90 3.63 -7.57
N PRO A 134 15.52 3.02 -6.53
CA PRO A 134 16.31 3.78 -5.57
C PRO A 134 17.37 4.66 -6.24
#